data_AF-A0A328TNE8-F1
#
_entry.id   AF-A0A328TNE8-F1
#
_cell.length_a   1.000
_cell.length_b   1.000
_cell.length_c   1.000
_cell.angle_alpha   90.00
_cell.angle_beta   90.00
_cell.angle_gamma   90.00
#
_symmetry.space_group_name_H-M   'P 1'
#
loop_
_entity.id
_entity.type
_entity.pdbx_description
1 polymer ?
#
loop_
_entity_poly.entity_id
_entity_poly.type
_entity_poly.pdbx_seq_one_letter_code
_entity_poly.pdbx_strand_id
1 'polypeptide(L)' 'MKRGGKIKLVIPPNLAYAKNGVPGIPANSRLVFDIELLGIKAAVKACAAPAAGDAKAKQ' A
#
# COMPACT_ATOMS: atom_id res chain seq x y z
N MET A 1 11.83 3.34 14.50
CA MET A 1 12.83 3.94 13.59
C MET A 1 12.85 5.45 13.81
N LYS A 2 14.02 6.08 13.82
CA LYS A 2 14.14 7.55 13.90
C LYS A 2 13.85 8.17 12.52
N ARG A 3 13.38 9.43 12.50
CA ARG A 3 13.17 10.20 11.26
C ARG A 3 14.47 10.21 10.43
N GLY A 4 14.36 10.03 9.12
CA GLY A 4 15.48 9.93 8.18
C GLY A 4 16.05 8.51 7.99
N GLY A 5 15.43 7.49 8.57
CA GLY A 5 15.87 6.10 8.38
C GLY A 5 15.65 5.61 6.95
N LYS A 6 16.71 5.11 6.31
CA LYS A 6 16.64 4.40 5.03
C LYS A 6 16.67 2.90 5.27
N ILE A 7 15.72 2.17 4.69
CA ILE A 7 15.68 0.71 4.77
C ILE A 7 15.50 0.10 3.39
N LYS A 8 16.15 -1.04 3.19
CA LYS A 8 15.92 -1.89 2.02
C LYS A 8 14.95 -2.99 2.39
N LEU A 9 13.78 -2.99 1.75
CA LEU A 9 12.79 -4.03 1.93
C LEU A 9 12.78 -4.92 0.70
N VAL A 10 13.00 -6.22 0.90
CA VAL A 10 12.93 -7.19 -0.19
C VAL A 10 11.72 -8.08 -0.04
N ILE A 11 10.74 -7.87 -0.90
CA ILE A 11 9.43 -8.52 -0.83
C ILE A 11 9.40 -9.68 -1.83
N PRO A 12 9.23 -10.92 -1.35
CA PRO A 12 9.04 -12.07 -2.24
C PRO A 12 7.70 -11.94 -2.98
N PRO A 13 7.56 -12.58 -4.16
CA PRO A 13 6.37 -12.43 -5.00
C PRO A 13 5.05 -12.75 -4.30
N ASN A 14 5.04 -13.73 -3.39
CA ASN A 14 3.85 -14.11 -2.61
C ASN A 14 3.30 -12.99 -1.70
N LEU A 15 4.16 -12.04 -1.30
CA LEU A 15 3.79 -10.89 -0.47
C LEU A 15 3.71 -9.58 -1.28
N ALA A 16 3.97 -9.65 -2.58
CA ALA A 16 3.93 -8.52 -3.51
C ALA A 16 2.72 -8.67 -4.46
N TYR A 17 2.95 -8.65 -5.77
CA TYR A 17 1.90 -8.74 -6.79
C TYR A 17 1.60 -10.18 -7.26
N ALA A 18 2.24 -11.18 -6.64
CA ALA A 18 2.05 -12.61 -6.90
C ALA A 18 1.84 -12.93 -8.39
N LYS A 19 0.70 -13.51 -8.73
CA LYS A 19 0.33 -13.89 -10.10
C LYS A 19 -0.39 -12.81 -10.88
N ASN A 20 -0.95 -11.80 -10.19
CA ASN A 20 -1.79 -10.80 -10.85
C ASN A 20 -0.95 -9.80 -11.63
N GLY A 21 0.31 -9.58 -11.22
CA GLY A 21 1.21 -8.64 -11.88
C GLY A 21 0.63 -7.23 -11.93
N VAL A 22 1.41 -6.27 -12.41
CA VAL A 22 0.92 -4.93 -12.75
C VAL A 22 1.65 -4.47 -14.00
N PRO A 23 1.08 -3.58 -14.83
CA PRO A 23 1.80 -3.02 -15.97
C PRO A 23 3.17 -2.48 -15.54
N GLY A 24 4.23 -3.07 -16.10
CA GLY A 24 5.64 -2.76 -15.77
C GLY A 24 6.31 -3.74 -14.79
N ILE A 25 5.57 -4.58 -14.07
CA ILE A 25 6.12 -5.59 -13.14
C ILE A 25 5.62 -6.99 -13.54
N PRO A 26 6.51 -7.91 -13.97
CA PRO A 26 6.13 -9.26 -14.32
C PRO A 26 5.55 -10.02 -13.12
N ALA A 27 4.61 -10.93 -13.40
CA ALA A 27 4.13 -11.89 -12.40
C ALA A 27 5.31 -12.67 -11.78
N ASN A 28 5.20 -12.98 -10.48
CA ASN A 28 6.20 -13.69 -9.69
C ASN A 28 7.57 -12.99 -9.55
N SER A 29 7.65 -11.68 -9.79
CA SER A 29 8.89 -10.91 -9.58
C SER A 29 9.15 -10.62 -8.09
N ARG A 30 10.41 -10.66 -7.69
CA ARG A 30 10.88 -10.23 -6.36
C ARG A 30 11.16 -8.74 -6.39
N LEU A 31 10.53 -7.98 -5.49
CA LEU A 31 10.62 -6.52 -5.47
C LEU A 31 11.60 -6.07 -4.40
N VAL A 32 12.49 -5.15 -4.79
CA VAL A 32 13.43 -4.49 -3.89
C VAL A 32 13.00 -3.03 -3.81
N PHE A 33 12.65 -2.58 -2.60
CA PHE A 33 12.28 -1.20 -2.33
C PHE A 33 13.32 -0.53 -1.43
N ASP A 34 13.84 0.61 -1.87
CA ASP A 34 14.58 1.55 -1.03
C ASP A 34 13.56 2.55 -0.45
N ILE A 35 13.28 2.43 0.86
CA ILE A 35 12.30 3.26 1.55
C ILE A 35 13.03 4.24 2.45
N GLU A 36 12.70 5.52 2.33
CA GLU A 36 13.20 6.59 3.18
C GLU A 36 12.08 7.16 4.05
N LEU A 37 12.25 7.10 5.37
CA LEU A 37 11.30 7.68 6.31
C LEU A 37 11.52 9.20 6.44
N LEU A 38 10.85 9.99 5.61
CA LEU A 38 10.95 11.45 5.63
C LEU A 38 10.38 12.08 6.92
N GLY A 39 9.34 11.48 7.49
CA GLY A 39 8.71 11.98 8.70
C GLY A 39 7.50 11.15 9.08
N ILE A 40 7.15 11.18 10.37
CA ILE A 40 5.92 10.58 10.87
C ILE A 40 4.99 11.74 11.22
N LYS A 41 3.93 11.94 10.43
CA LYS A 41 2.79 12.73 10.87
C LYS A 41 1.90 11.80 11.67
N ALA A 42 1.65 12.14 12.94
CA ALA A 42 0.61 11.49 13.70
C ALA A 42 -0.72 11.79 12.99
N ALA A 43 -1.34 10.76 12.40
CA ALA A 43 -2.68 10.90 11.88
C ALA A 43 -3.59 11.15 13.09
N VAL A 44 -4.10 12.38 13.22
CA VAL A 44 -5.27 12.62 14.05
C VAL A 44 -6.38 11.76 13.47
N LYS A 45 -6.82 10.76 14.23
CA LYS A 45 -7.97 9.94 13.85
C LYS A 45 -9.17 10.88 13.75
N ALA A 46 -9.65 11.13 12.53
CA ALA A 46 -10.95 11.72 12.32
C ALA A 46 -11.99 10.73 12.85
N CYS A 47 -12.43 10.98 14.07
CA CYS A 47 -13.68 10.49 14.59
C CYS A 47 -14.81 11.21 13.83
N ALA A 48 -15.35 10.63 12.76
CA ALA A 48 -16.72 10.84 12.27
C ALA A 48 -16.97 10.01 10.99
N ALA A 49 -17.94 9.08 11.05
CA ALA A 49 -18.66 8.60 9.88
C ALA A 49 -19.57 9.73 9.34
N PRO A 50 -19.89 9.73 8.03
CA PRO A 50 -21.29 9.50 7.68
C PRO A 50 -21.54 8.69 6.37
N ALA A 51 -22.60 7.88 6.46
CA ALA A 51 -23.68 7.60 5.49
C ALA A 51 -23.40 7.13 4.03
N ALA A 52 -23.90 5.92 3.77
CA ALA A 52 -24.80 5.50 2.67
C ALA A 52 -24.45 5.79 1.20
N GLY A 53 -24.31 4.70 0.43
CA GLY A 53 -24.49 4.64 -1.01
C GLY A 53 -25.10 3.29 -1.39
N ASP A 54 -26.42 3.27 -1.43
CA ASP A 54 -27.31 2.13 -1.62
C ASP A 54 -27.08 1.31 -2.90
N ALA A 55 -27.34 0.02 -2.75
CA ALA A 55 -27.59 -0.91 -3.84
C ALA A 55 -29.00 -0.67 -4.44
N LYS A 56 -29.09 -0.45 -5.77
CA LYS A 56 -30.27 -0.78 -6.61
C LYS A 56 -29.84 -0.66 -8.09
N ALA A 57 -29.70 -1.73 -8.87
CA ALA A 57 -30.74 -2.51 -9.54
C ALA A 57 -31.66 -1.69 -10.47
N LYS A 58 -31.50 -1.94 -11.79
CA LYS A 58 -32.48 -1.85 -12.88
C LYS A 58 -33.43 -0.65 -12.87
N GLN A 59 -33.32 0.19 -13.90
CA GLN A 59 -34.33 0.25 -14.97
C GLN A 59 -33.70 0.73 -16.26
#